data_AF-X1VLM7-F1
#
_entry.id   AF-X1VLM7-F1
#
_cell.length_a   1.000
_cell.length_b   1.000
_cell.length_c   1.000
_cell.angle_alpha   90.00
_cell.angle_beta   90.00
_cell.angle_gamma   90.00
#
_symmetry.space_group_name_H-M   'P 1'
#
loop_
_entity.id
_entity.type
_entity.pdbx_description
1 polymer ?
#
loop_
_entity_poly.entity_id
_entity_poly.type
_entity_poly.pdbx_seq_one_letter_code
_entity_poly.pdbx_strand_id
1 'polypeptide(L)'
;VVDLEGIANHKGSAFGALGQDSQPSNEQYENNLFEKWISLDFYRNIWLEDESKAIGKNFIPDEIWIQMGNSTVIALEMEKPLRINRLEKEYAQ
;
A
#
# COMPACT_ATOMS: atom_id res chain seq x y z
N VAL A 1 -10.05 -3.70 2.95
CA VAL A 1 -8.70 -3.51 2.41
C VAL A 1 -8.09 -2.32 3.12
N VAL A 2 -6.86 -2.47 3.60
CA VAL A 2 -6.02 -1.38 4.09
C VAL A 2 -5.11 -0.99 2.93
N ASP A 3 -5.31 0.22 2.43
CA ASP A 3 -4.57 0.84 1.31
C ASP A 3 -3.35 1.56 1.90
N LEU A 4 -2.23 0.84 1.98
CA LEU A 4 -1.00 1.31 2.64
C LEU A 4 -0.35 2.41 1.81
N GLU A 5 -0.32 2.26 0.48
CA GLU A 5 0.19 3.27 -0.43
C GLU A 5 -0.62 4.56 -0.38
N GLY A 6 -1.96 4.45 -0.37
CA GLY A 6 -2.86 5.58 -0.25
C GLY A 6 -2.71 6.33 1.08
N ILE A 7 -2.48 5.63 2.20
CA ILE A 7 -2.17 6.27 3.49
C ILE A 7 -0.82 7.00 3.45
N ALA A 8 0.14 6.49 2.68
CA ALA A 8 1.47 7.07 2.50
C ALA A 8 1.53 8.16 1.41
N ASN A 9 0.43 8.46 0.70
CA ASN A 9 0.42 9.26 -0.54
C ASN A 9 1.50 8.77 -1.52
N HIS A 10 1.53 7.46 -1.76
CA HIS A 10 2.48 6.77 -2.61
C HIS A 10 1.77 6.01 -3.73
N LYS A 11 2.48 5.70 -4.81
CA LYS A 11 1.92 5.03 -5.97
C LYS A 11 2.94 4.12 -6.65
N GLY A 12 2.95 2.87 -6.25
CA GLY A 12 3.82 1.80 -6.72
C GLY A 12 5.31 2.07 -6.56
N SER A 13 6.09 0.99 -6.48
CA SER A 13 7.57 1.08 -6.40
C SER A 13 8.24 1.77 -7.59
N ALA A 14 7.61 1.79 -8.77
CA ALA A 14 8.19 2.36 -9.99
C ALA A 14 7.95 3.87 -10.16
N PHE A 15 6.90 4.44 -9.57
CA PHE A 15 6.49 5.83 -9.80
C PHE A 15 6.49 6.68 -8.52
N GLY A 16 6.46 6.05 -7.34
CA GLY A 16 6.66 6.73 -6.08
C GLY A 16 5.56 7.74 -5.78
N ALA A 17 5.93 8.99 -5.50
CA ALA A 17 4.98 10.07 -5.22
C ALA A 17 4.46 10.80 -6.48
N LEU A 18 4.71 10.27 -7.69
CA LEU A 18 4.31 10.94 -8.93
C LEU A 18 2.79 11.11 -8.99
N GLY A 19 2.33 12.37 -9.07
CA GLY A 19 0.91 12.70 -9.10
C GLY A 19 0.17 12.50 -7.76
N GLN A 20 0.90 12.26 -6.67
CA GLN A 20 0.36 12.16 -5.32
C GLN A 20 0.59 13.45 -4.52
N ASP A 21 -0.17 13.60 -3.44
CA ASP A 21 0.10 14.59 -2.42
C ASP A 21 1.46 14.35 -1.75
N SER A 22 1.95 15.33 -0.98
CA SER A 22 3.18 15.13 -0.23
C SER A 22 3.02 13.95 0.74
N GLN A 23 3.98 13.02 0.74
CA GLN A 23 4.01 11.95 1.74
C GLN A 23 3.99 12.55 3.16
N PRO A 24 3.16 12.02 4.08
CA PRO A 24 3.13 12.46 5.47
C PRO A 24 4.47 12.18 6.17
N SER A 25 4.67 12.75 7.37
CA SER A 25 5.78 12.29 8.23
C SER A 25 5.57 10.82 8.62
N ASN A 26 6.61 10.14 9.08
CA ASN A 26 6.47 8.74 9.50
C ASN A 26 5.47 8.61 10.66
N GLU A 27 5.52 9.53 11.62
CA GLU A 27 4.59 9.57 12.75
C GLU A 27 3.14 9.80 12.30
N GLN A 28 2.92 10.71 11.34
CA GLN A 28 1.57 10.96 10.84
C GLN A 28 1.05 9.79 10.00
N TYR A 29 1.93 9.11 9.25
CA TYR A 29 1.58 7.87 8.56
C TYR A 29 1.12 6.80 9.56
N GLU A 30 1.87 6.59 10.65
CA GLU A 30 1.50 5.64 11.71
C GLU A 30 0.17 6.02 12.38
N ASN A 31 -0.07 7.31 12.63
CA ASN A 31 -1.35 7.79 13.16
C ASN A 31 -2.51 7.47 12.20
N ASN A 32 -2.37 7.79 10.92
CA ASN A 32 -3.39 7.53 9.91
C ASN A 32 -3.65 6.02 9.75
N LEU A 33 -2.58 5.21 9.78
CA LEU A 33 -2.68 3.76 9.73
C LEU A 33 -3.42 3.22 10.96
N PHE A 34 -3.11 3.72 12.16
CA PHE A 34 -3.80 3.35 13.38
C PHE A 34 -5.28 3.70 13.35
N GLU A 35 -5.64 4.92 12.92
CA GLU A 35 -7.04 5.35 12.74
C GLU A 35 -7.79 4.43 11.78
N LYS A 36 -7.14 4.03 10.68
CA LYS A 36 -7.72 3.04 9.77
C LYS A 36 -7.86 1.68 10.45
N TRP A 37 -6.86 1.25 11.21
CA TRP A 37 -6.80 -0.06 11.84
C TRP A 37 -7.92 -0.29 12.86
N ILE A 38 -8.19 0.70 13.71
CA ILE A 38 -9.24 0.61 14.73
C ILE A 38 -10.65 0.58 14.14
N SER A 39 -10.81 1.03 12.89
CA SER A 39 -12.09 1.00 12.17
C SER A 39 -12.41 -0.38 11.56
N LEU A 40 -11.48 -1.33 11.62
CA LEU A 40 -11.62 -2.65 10.99
C LEU A 40 -12.54 -3.58 11.77
N ASP A 41 -13.32 -4.37 11.04
CA ASP A 41 -14.10 -5.48 11.57
C ASP A 41 -13.24 -6.76 11.58
N PHE A 42 -12.73 -7.13 12.75
CA PHE A 42 -11.86 -8.29 12.95
C PHE A 42 -12.59 -9.65 12.79
N TYR A 43 -13.92 -9.67 12.64
CA TYR A 43 -14.66 -10.89 12.29
C TYR A 43 -14.64 -11.19 10.78
N ARG A 44 -14.04 -10.31 9.97
CA ARG A 44 -13.89 -10.48 8.52
C ARG A 44 -12.42 -10.57 8.14
N ASN A 45 -12.18 -11.12 6.95
CA ASN A 45 -10.84 -11.09 6.36
C ASN A 45 -10.40 -9.64 6.11
N ILE A 46 -9.29 -9.26 6.73
CA ILE A 46 -8.62 -8.00 6.50
C ILE A 46 -7.57 -8.24 5.40
N TRP A 47 -7.65 -7.41 4.36
CA TRP A 47 -6.72 -7.44 3.24
C TRP A 47 -5.75 -6.28 3.37
N LEU A 48 -4.47 -6.53 3.17
CA LEU A 48 -3.42 -5.53 3.05
C LEU A 48 -2.77 -5.65 1.68
N GLU A 49 -2.21 -4.55 1.21
CA GLU A 49 -1.33 -4.53 0.04
C GLU A 49 -0.01 -5.24 0.34
N ASP A 50 0.54 -5.95 -0.64
CA ASP A 50 1.83 -6.64 -0.55
C ASP A 50 2.97 -5.65 -0.81
N GLU A 51 3.13 -4.69 0.12
CA GLU A 51 4.17 -3.68 0.06
C GLU A 51 5.44 -4.12 0.76
N SER A 52 6.57 -3.49 0.44
CA SER A 52 7.77 -3.66 1.26
C SER A 52 7.62 -2.94 2.60
N LYS A 53 8.52 -3.20 3.57
CA LYS A 53 8.53 -2.47 4.85
C LYS A 53 8.56 -0.94 4.66
N ALA A 54 9.21 -0.47 3.60
CA ALA A 54 9.29 0.95 3.26
C ALA A 54 8.36 1.29 2.09
N ILE A 55 7.59 2.37 2.25
CA ILE A 55 6.72 2.96 1.24
C ILE A 55 7.19 4.41 1.05
N GLY A 56 8.13 4.60 0.12
CA GLY A 56 8.88 5.86 0.00
C GLY A 56 9.64 6.16 1.29
N LYS A 57 9.30 7.25 1.98
CA LYS A 57 9.91 7.63 3.26
C LYS A 57 9.16 7.10 4.50
N ASN A 58 7.98 6.50 4.33
CA ASN A 58 7.16 5.96 5.41
C ASN A 58 7.49 4.49 5.63
N PHE A 59 7.41 4.02 6.88
CA PHE A 59 7.69 2.64 7.27
C PHE A 59 6.48 2.01 7.91
N ILE A 60 6.15 0.78 7.50
CA ILE A 60 5.12 -0.04 8.14
C ILE A 60 5.63 -0.44 9.55
N PRO A 61 4.81 -0.30 10.61
CA PRO A 61 5.15 -0.78 11.95
C PRO A 61 5.58 -2.25 11.96
N ASP A 62 6.59 -2.57 12.78
CA ASP A 62 7.24 -3.88 12.78
C ASP A 62 6.25 -5.03 13.03
N GLU A 63 5.33 -4.85 13.97
CA GLU A 63 4.33 -5.87 14.32
C GLU A 63 3.41 -6.18 13.15
N ILE A 64 2.99 -5.15 12.41
CA ILE A 64 2.16 -5.30 11.21
C ILE A 64 2.98 -5.97 10.11
N TRP A 65 4.20 -5.52 9.87
CA TRP A 65 5.06 -6.07 8.83
C TRP A 65 5.41 -7.55 9.04
N ILE A 66 5.73 -7.94 10.28
CA ILE A 66 5.97 -9.34 10.65
C ILE A 66 4.71 -10.17 10.43
N GLN A 67 3.54 -9.65 10.79
CA GLN A 67 2.28 -10.36 10.56
C GLN A 67 1.95 -10.51 9.06
N MET A 68 2.23 -9.49 8.25
CA MET A 68 2.09 -9.55 6.79
C MET A 68 2.94 -10.69 6.21
N GLY A 69 4.20 -10.79 6.61
CA GLY A 69 5.11 -11.85 6.14
C GLY A 69 4.70 -13.28 6.52
N ASN A 70 3.86 -13.44 7.55
CA ASN A 70 3.31 -14.74 7.96
C ASN A 70 1.90 -15.01 7.40
N SER A 71 1.31 -14.05 6.68
CA SER A 71 -0.05 -14.14 6.17
C SER A 71 -0.10 -14.78 4.79
N THR A 72 -1.27 -15.27 4.39
CA THR A 72 -1.48 -15.81 3.03
C THR A 72 -1.42 -14.68 2.01
N VAL A 73 -0.51 -14.80 1.04
CA VAL A 73 -0.39 -13.88 -0.08
C VAL A 73 -1.25 -14.38 -1.25
N ILE A 74 -2.06 -13.49 -1.82
CA ILE A 74 -2.78 -13.74 -3.07
C ILE A 74 -2.17 -12.88 -4.16
N ALA A 75 -1.41 -13.50 -5.05
CA ALA A 75 -0.83 -12.83 -6.22
C ALA A 75 -1.78 -12.94 -7.41
N LEU A 76 -2.15 -11.78 -7.99
CA LEU A 76 -2.92 -11.73 -9.23
C LEU A 76 -1.98 -11.62 -10.41
N GLU A 77 -1.81 -12.72 -11.14
CA GLU A 77 -1.06 -12.74 -12.39
C GLU A 77 -1.94 -12.25 -13.55
N MET A 78 -1.37 -11.38 -14.38
CA MET A 78 -2.03 -10.89 -15.59
C MET A 78 -1.05 -10.92 -16.76
N GLU A 79 -1.59 -11.10 -17.96
CA GLU A 79 -0.77 -11.05 -19.16
C GLU A 79 -0.09 -9.68 -19.30
N LYS A 80 1.20 -9.71 -19.66
CA LYS A 80 2.03 -8.50 -19.80
C LYS A 80 1.39 -7.41 -20.68
N PRO A 81 0.75 -7.71 -21.84
CA PRO A 81 0.11 -6.68 -22.66
C PRO A 81 -1.01 -5.93 -21.93
N LEU A 82 -1.82 -6.63 -21.12
CA LEU A 82 -2.88 -6.00 -20.32
C LEU A 82 -2.30 -5.09 -19.24
N ARG A 83 -1.21 -5.51 -18.60
CA ARG A 83 -0.48 -4.69 -17.62
C ARG A 83 0.05 -3.40 -18.26
N ILE A 84 0.69 -3.50 -19.43
CA ILE A 84 1.22 -2.33 -20.15
C ILE A 84 0.09 -1.35 -20.50
N ASN A 85 -1.02 -1.82 -21.08
CA ASN A 85 -2.13 -0.95 -21.45
C ASN A 85 -2.75 -0.22 -20.25
N ARG A 86 -2.82 -0.88 -19.09
CA ARG A 86 -3.27 -0.24 -17.84
C ARG A 86 -2.30 0.86 -17.39
N LEU A 87 -1.00 0.56 -17.35
CA LEU A 87 0.01 1.53 -16.95
C LEU A 87 0.04 2.75 -17.88
N GLU A 88 -0.08 2.56 -19.20
CA GLU A 88 -0.17 3.69 -20.15
C GLU A 88 -1.34 4.62 -19.81
N LYS A 89 -2.53 4.07 -19.59
CA LYS A 89 -3.73 4.87 -19.25
C LYS A 89 -3.60 5.62 -17.93
N GLU A 90 -2.91 5.01 -16.98
CA GLU A 90 -2.81 5.50 -15.62
C GLU A 90 -1.70 6.55 -15.43
N TYR A 91 -0.65 6.50 -16.25
CA TYR A 91 0.56 7.32 -16.07
C TYR A 91 0.95 8.20 -17.27
N ALA A 92 0.41 7.98 -18.48
CA ALA A 92 0.80 8.72 -19.69
C ALA A 92 -0.24 9.78 -20.14
N GLN A 93 -1.02 10.33 -19.20
CA GLN A 93 -1.92 11.47 -19.45
C GLN A 93 -1.20 12.81 -19.29
#